data_AF-A0A496AGR7-F1
#
_entry.id   AF-A0A496AGR7-F1
#
_cell.length_a   1.000
_cell.length_b   1.000
_cell.length_c   1.000
_cell.angle_alpha   90.00
_cell.angle_beta   90.00
_cell.angle_gamma   90.00
#
_symmetry.space_group_name_H-M   'P 1'
#
loop_
_entity.id
_entity.type
_entity.pdbx_description
1 polymer ?
#
loop_
_entity_poly.entity_id
_entity_poly.type
_entity_poly.pdbx_seq_one_letter_code
_entity_poly.pdbx_strand_id
1 'polypeptide(L)'
;YFSMPTRNVVPKPLQTPHPPPWVACSSRDSLRYAARYGLGALTFAFVDASEAKFWVEEYYEIFEKECEPLTQRVNPNIAMVSGFSCHDNEETAVARGLDGLRFFRFALAHYYHGGSQIPGQTDIWQLYRQTTQEPAEGRAGIGTPDQVREHLEVMEAAGVDQVVFIQQAGANLHEDICESLELFAKRVLPDFKARDAAQVERKDKRLAEAIESAEKQKPALVPLSEIPVVDAYPVLKRKLEEKVEAAEPTEMSDDGEKFLLSIEGGKRTGENA
;
A
#
# COMPACT_ATOMS: atom_id res chain seq x y z
N TYR A 1 -14.22 -7.37 -11.59
CA TYR A 1 -15.14 -6.23 -11.76
C TYR A 1 -16.50 -6.61 -11.18
N PHE A 2 -17.18 -5.69 -10.50
CA PHE A 2 -18.55 -5.86 -10.02
C PHE A 2 -19.40 -4.67 -10.49
N SER A 3 -20.70 -4.89 -10.65
CA SER A 3 -21.68 -3.83 -10.90
C SER A 3 -22.65 -3.79 -9.73
N MET A 4 -22.96 -2.59 -9.26
CA MET A 4 -23.96 -2.37 -8.22
C MET A 4 -24.77 -1.11 -8.55
N PRO A 5 -26.05 -1.03 -8.16
CA PRO A 5 -26.81 0.20 -8.34
C PRO A 5 -26.24 1.30 -7.43
N THR A 6 -26.56 2.56 -7.71
CA THR A 6 -26.10 3.71 -6.92
C THR A 6 -26.28 3.50 -5.42
N ARG A 7 -25.23 3.74 -4.64
CA ARG A 7 -25.27 3.70 -3.16
C ARG A 7 -24.58 4.93 -2.58
N ASN A 8 -25.07 5.37 -1.42
CA ASN A 8 -24.34 6.32 -0.61
C ASN A 8 -23.24 5.60 0.16
N VAL A 9 -21.97 5.91 -0.14
CA VAL A 9 -20.82 5.38 0.59
C VAL A 9 -20.68 6.17 1.90
N VAL A 10 -20.88 5.49 3.03
CA VAL A 10 -20.77 6.05 4.38
C VAL A 10 -19.92 5.14 5.29
N PRO A 11 -19.19 5.70 6.28
CA PRO A 11 -19.07 7.12 6.60
C PRO A 11 -18.30 7.92 5.54
N LYS A 12 -18.47 9.25 5.53
CA LYS A 12 -17.67 10.14 4.67
C LYS A 12 -16.28 10.34 5.29
N PRO A 13 -15.22 10.45 4.48
CA PRO A 13 -13.89 10.77 4.99
C PRO A 13 -13.88 12.17 5.61
N LEU A 14 -13.00 12.36 6.60
CA LEU A 14 -12.76 13.67 7.20
C LEU A 14 -12.09 14.63 6.19
N GLN A 15 -11.17 14.11 5.37
CA GLN A 15 -10.48 14.87 4.34
C GLN A 15 -11.34 15.00 3.08
N THR A 16 -11.37 16.20 2.48
CA THR A 16 -12.06 16.47 1.22
C THR A 16 -11.05 16.60 0.07
N PRO A 17 -11.31 16.03 -1.12
CA PRO A 17 -12.47 15.19 -1.47
C PRO A 17 -12.39 13.76 -0.89
N HIS A 18 -11.18 13.29 -0.60
CA HIS A 18 -10.85 12.03 0.05
C HIS A 18 -9.38 12.11 0.53
N PRO A 19 -8.89 11.13 1.32
CA PRO A 19 -7.47 11.05 1.64
C PRO A 19 -6.59 11.01 0.37
N PRO A 20 -5.33 11.51 0.43
CA PRO A 20 -4.40 11.42 -0.70
C PRO A 20 -4.21 9.95 -1.12
N PRO A 21 -4.38 9.63 -2.41
CA PRO A 21 -4.19 8.26 -2.86
C PRO A 21 -2.71 7.90 -2.93
N TRP A 22 -2.41 6.66 -2.56
CA TRP A 22 -1.09 6.03 -2.68
C TRP A 22 -1.23 4.67 -3.33
N VAL A 23 -0.20 4.23 -4.04
CA VAL A 23 -0.13 2.88 -4.60
C VAL A 23 1.23 2.27 -4.26
N ALA A 24 1.21 0.99 -3.88
CA ALA A 24 2.42 0.21 -3.72
C ALA A 24 3.02 -0.12 -5.09
N CYS A 25 4.28 0.23 -5.27
CA CYS A 25 5.02 0.06 -6.51
C CYS A 25 6.15 -0.94 -6.30
N SER A 26 5.98 -2.15 -6.82
CA SER A 26 7.00 -3.22 -6.80
C SER A 26 7.85 -3.26 -8.08
N SER A 27 7.56 -2.41 -9.06
CA SER A 27 8.27 -2.33 -10.33
C SER A 27 8.31 -0.90 -10.88
N ARG A 28 9.25 -0.64 -11.80
CA ARG A 28 9.33 0.64 -12.53
C ARG A 28 8.03 0.98 -13.27
N ASP A 29 7.32 -0.02 -13.82
CA ASP A 29 6.05 0.21 -14.51
C ASP A 29 4.94 0.66 -13.55
N SER A 30 4.89 0.09 -12.34
CA SER A 30 3.96 0.54 -11.31
C SER A 30 4.30 1.95 -10.78
N LEU A 31 5.58 2.33 -10.79
CA LEU A 31 6.01 3.70 -10.45
C LEU A 31 5.55 4.71 -11.52
N ARG A 32 5.77 4.39 -12.80
CA ARG A 32 5.30 5.20 -13.93
C ARG A 32 3.77 5.32 -13.93
N TYR A 33 3.08 4.24 -13.60
CA TYR A 33 1.63 4.26 -13.41
C TYR A 33 1.23 5.26 -12.31
N ALA A 34 1.87 5.21 -11.14
CA ALA A 34 1.60 6.15 -10.06
C ALA A 34 1.79 7.61 -10.51
N ALA A 35 2.89 7.91 -11.20
CA ALA A 35 3.17 9.24 -11.74
C ALA A 35 2.10 9.72 -12.73
N ARG A 36 1.79 8.91 -13.75
CA ARG A 36 0.78 9.23 -14.78
C ARG A 36 -0.59 9.50 -14.17
N TYR A 37 -0.96 8.74 -13.14
CA TYR A 37 -2.30 8.85 -12.56
C TYR A 37 -2.38 9.74 -11.32
N GLY A 38 -1.32 10.50 -11.03
CA GLY A 38 -1.28 11.49 -9.95
C GLY A 38 -1.37 10.86 -8.55
N LEU A 39 -0.86 9.64 -8.38
CA LEU A 39 -0.87 8.88 -7.13
C LEU A 39 0.49 8.99 -6.44
N GLY A 40 0.49 8.95 -5.11
CA GLY A 40 1.73 8.79 -4.36
C GLY A 40 2.31 7.40 -4.59
N ALA A 41 3.62 7.31 -4.76
CA ALA A 41 4.32 6.05 -4.97
C ALA A 41 4.95 5.54 -3.67
N LEU A 42 4.67 4.28 -3.30
CA LEU A 42 5.33 3.59 -2.21
C LEU A 42 6.25 2.52 -2.80
N THR A 43 7.56 2.71 -2.74
CA THR A 43 8.53 1.78 -3.32
C THR A 43 9.44 1.17 -2.27
N PHE A 44 10.17 0.12 -2.64
CA PHE A 44 11.25 -0.40 -1.83
C PHE A 44 12.56 0.29 -2.23
N ALA A 45 13.33 0.81 -1.27
CA ALA A 45 14.70 1.24 -1.55
C ALA A 45 15.59 0.00 -1.65
N PHE A 46 15.87 -0.45 -2.86
CA PHE A 46 16.90 -1.46 -3.07
C PHE A 46 18.25 -0.79 -3.34
N VAL A 47 18.85 -0.37 -2.23
CA VAL A 47 20.30 -0.26 -1.94
C VAL A 47 21.18 0.70 -2.79
N ASP A 48 20.79 1.15 -3.99
CA ASP A 48 21.59 2.11 -4.76
C ASP A 48 20.97 3.52 -4.80
N ALA A 49 21.74 4.50 -4.33
CA ALA A 49 21.44 5.92 -4.41
C ALA A 49 21.21 6.40 -5.85
N SER A 50 21.99 5.87 -6.80
CA SER A 50 21.91 6.25 -8.20
C SER A 50 20.60 5.76 -8.83
N GLU A 51 20.19 4.55 -8.47
CA GLU A 51 18.91 3.98 -8.87
C GLU A 51 17.74 4.75 -8.24
N ALA A 52 17.81 5.04 -6.94
CA ALA A 52 16.78 5.83 -6.26
C ALA A 52 16.56 7.18 -6.93
N LYS A 53 17.64 7.91 -7.23
CA LYS A 53 17.58 9.20 -7.92
C LYS A 53 16.94 9.08 -9.31
N PHE A 54 17.35 8.08 -10.09
CA PHE A 54 16.78 7.84 -11.41
C PHE A 54 15.27 7.58 -11.37
N TRP A 55 14.80 6.78 -10.41
CA TRP A 55 13.37 6.48 -10.24
C TRP A 55 12.58 7.72 -9.80
N VAL A 56 13.12 8.51 -8.88
CA VAL A 56 12.51 9.77 -8.42
C VAL A 56 12.41 10.77 -9.58
N GLU A 57 13.49 10.96 -10.33
CA GLU A 57 13.52 11.87 -11.49
C GLU A 57 12.50 11.45 -12.55
N GLU A 58 12.44 10.16 -12.89
CA GLU A 58 11.46 9.64 -13.84
C GLU A 58 10.02 9.83 -13.34
N TYR A 59 9.74 9.55 -12.06
CA TYR A 59 8.42 9.75 -11.47
C TYR A 59 7.95 11.20 -11.63
N TYR A 60 8.78 12.17 -11.23
CA TYR A 60 8.41 13.58 -11.32
C TYR A 60 8.36 14.09 -12.76
N GLU A 61 9.25 13.65 -13.64
CA GLU A 61 9.20 14.02 -15.05
C GLU A 61 7.88 13.57 -15.70
N ILE A 62 7.45 12.33 -15.42
CA ILE A 62 6.18 11.80 -15.92
C ILE A 62 5.01 12.54 -15.30
N PHE A 63 5.03 12.82 -13.99
CA PHE A 63 3.97 13.59 -13.34
C PHE A 63 3.86 15.00 -13.96
N GLU A 64 4.99 15.68 -14.21
CA GLU A 64 5.02 17.02 -14.77
C GLU A 64 4.51 17.07 -16.22
N LYS A 65 4.73 16.02 -17.01
CA LYS A 65 4.44 16.00 -18.47
C LYS A 65 3.17 15.25 -18.87
N GLU A 66 2.81 14.19 -18.14
CA GLU A 66 1.84 13.18 -18.58
C GLU A 66 0.70 12.95 -17.57
N CYS A 67 0.60 13.74 -16.48
CA CYS A 67 -0.37 13.42 -15.43
C CYS A 67 -1.84 13.61 -15.88
N GLU A 68 -2.58 12.51 -15.85
CA GLU A 68 -4.02 12.39 -16.02
C GLU A 68 -4.61 11.75 -14.75
N PRO A 69 -5.06 12.55 -13.76
CA PRO A 69 -5.38 12.01 -12.44
C PRO A 69 -6.48 10.95 -12.46
N LEU A 70 -6.29 9.86 -11.72
CA LEU A 70 -7.34 8.84 -11.55
C LEU A 70 -8.40 9.26 -10.51
N THR A 71 -8.06 10.20 -9.63
CA THR A 71 -8.90 10.58 -8.49
C THR A 71 -9.16 12.08 -8.44
N GLN A 72 -9.94 12.54 -7.45
CA GLN A 72 -10.32 13.95 -7.33
C GLN A 72 -9.22 14.83 -6.70
N ARG A 73 -8.06 14.24 -6.37
CA ARG A 73 -6.90 14.92 -5.81
C ARG A 73 -5.61 14.22 -6.24
N VAL A 74 -4.63 14.98 -6.72
CA VAL A 74 -3.28 14.45 -6.97
C VAL A 74 -2.44 14.38 -5.69
N ASN A 75 -1.48 13.45 -5.67
CA ASN A 75 -0.55 13.25 -4.57
C ASN A 75 0.87 12.97 -5.09
N PRO A 76 1.61 13.98 -5.61
CA PRO A 76 2.95 13.80 -6.14
C PRO A 76 3.99 13.62 -5.04
N ASN A 77 3.98 12.43 -4.41
CA ASN A 77 4.91 12.07 -3.36
C ASN A 77 5.48 10.67 -3.59
N ILE A 78 6.77 10.50 -3.29
CA ILE A 78 7.44 9.21 -3.32
C ILE A 78 7.97 8.85 -1.92
N ALA A 79 7.55 7.68 -1.43
CA ALA A 79 8.06 7.11 -0.20
C ALA A 79 8.87 5.85 -0.51
N MET A 80 10.03 5.71 0.11
CA MET A 80 10.86 4.51 -0.03
C MET A 80 11.02 3.77 1.29
N VAL A 81 10.89 2.45 1.23
CA VAL A 81 11.07 1.57 2.38
C VAL A 81 12.56 1.31 2.61
N SER A 82 13.05 1.59 3.82
CA SER A 82 14.42 1.32 4.25
C SER A 82 14.46 0.40 5.47
N GLY A 83 15.51 -0.41 5.59
CA GLY A 83 15.80 -1.13 6.84
C GLY A 83 16.19 -0.16 7.95
N PHE A 84 15.87 -0.49 9.20
CA PHE A 84 16.14 0.41 10.31
C PHE A 84 16.52 -0.34 11.60
N SER A 85 17.60 0.10 12.22
CA SER A 85 18.02 -0.24 13.58
C SER A 85 19.11 0.74 13.97
N CYS A 86 18.90 1.49 15.05
CA CYS A 86 19.77 2.60 15.42
C CYS A 86 20.30 2.38 16.83
N HIS A 87 21.62 2.36 16.98
CA HIS A 87 22.27 2.20 18.28
C HIS A 87 23.63 2.88 18.29
N ASP A 88 24.10 3.41 19.43
CA ASP A 88 25.39 4.12 19.51
C ASP A 88 26.59 3.22 19.15
N ASN A 89 26.43 1.91 19.31
CA ASN A 89 27.37 0.88 18.83
C ASN A 89 26.84 0.20 17.56
N GLU A 90 27.63 0.23 16.48
CA GLU A 90 27.29 -0.35 15.17
C GLU A 90 27.02 -1.85 15.23
N GLU A 91 27.86 -2.63 15.93
CA GLU A 91 27.72 -4.08 16.02
C GLU A 91 26.39 -4.47 16.66
N THR A 92 25.97 -3.73 17.69
CA THR A 92 24.65 -3.91 18.32
C THR A 92 23.52 -3.56 17.36
N ALA A 93 23.61 -2.45 16.62
CA ALA A 93 22.59 -2.08 15.62
C ALA A 93 22.43 -3.19 14.56
N VAL A 94 23.55 -3.74 14.08
CA VAL A 94 23.59 -4.84 13.11
C VAL A 94 23.01 -6.11 13.70
N ALA A 95 23.42 -6.51 14.90
CA ALA A 95 22.93 -7.70 15.58
C ALA A 95 21.41 -7.66 15.80
N ARG A 96 20.87 -6.47 16.14
CA ARG A 96 19.44 -6.27 16.40
C ARG A 96 18.60 -6.12 15.13
N GLY A 97 19.15 -5.58 14.05
CA GLY A 97 18.36 -5.18 12.87
C GLY A 97 18.50 -6.08 11.64
N LEU A 98 19.71 -6.60 11.40
CA LEU A 98 20.05 -7.16 10.09
C LEU A 98 19.35 -8.48 9.81
N ASP A 99 19.19 -9.35 10.81
CA ASP A 99 18.49 -10.64 10.64
C ASP A 99 16.99 -10.42 10.36
N GLY A 100 16.37 -9.47 11.06
CA GLY A 100 15.00 -9.06 10.80
C GLY A 100 14.80 -8.54 9.37
N LEU A 101 15.71 -7.69 8.88
CA LEU A 101 15.68 -7.19 7.50
C LEU A 101 15.87 -8.31 6.47
N ARG A 102 16.77 -9.27 6.74
CA ARG A 102 16.99 -10.45 5.89
C ARG A 102 15.74 -11.33 5.84
N PHE A 103 15.10 -11.58 6.98
CA PHE A 103 13.83 -12.27 7.03
C PHE A 103 12.74 -11.54 6.23
N PHE A 104 12.63 -10.22 6.36
CA PHE A 104 11.68 -9.43 5.59
C PHE A 104 11.89 -9.61 4.08
N ARG A 105 13.13 -9.54 3.60
CA ARG A 105 13.47 -9.79 2.19
C ARG A 105 13.13 -11.21 1.74
N PHE A 106 13.43 -12.20 2.58
CA PHE A 106 13.08 -13.60 2.32
C PHE A 106 11.56 -13.79 2.21
N ALA A 107 10.79 -13.27 3.17
CA ALA A 107 9.34 -13.35 3.18
C ALA A 107 8.73 -12.65 1.96
N LEU A 108 9.25 -11.47 1.58
CA LEU A 108 8.84 -10.77 0.36
C LEU A 108 9.08 -11.64 -0.87
N ALA A 109 10.27 -12.23 -1.00
CA ALA A 109 10.58 -13.12 -2.13
C ALA A 109 9.69 -14.38 -2.15
N HIS A 110 9.37 -14.93 -0.97
CA HIS A 110 8.45 -16.05 -0.84
C HIS A 110 7.07 -15.69 -1.40
N TYR A 111 6.48 -14.56 -0.99
CA TYR A 111 5.13 -14.20 -1.43
C TYR A 111 5.03 -13.74 -2.89
N TYR A 112 6.05 -13.04 -3.40
CA TYR A 112 5.95 -12.39 -4.71
C TYR A 112 6.65 -13.13 -5.85
N HIS A 113 7.51 -14.11 -5.56
CA HIS A 113 8.25 -14.82 -6.60
C HIS A 113 7.99 -16.33 -6.59
N GLY A 114 8.55 -17.06 -5.63
CA GLY A 114 8.67 -18.52 -5.74
C GLY A 114 8.17 -19.33 -4.56
N GLY A 115 7.53 -18.71 -3.57
CA GLY A 115 7.02 -19.40 -2.40
C GLY A 115 5.67 -20.07 -2.65
N SER A 116 5.33 -20.99 -1.76
CA SER A 116 4.01 -21.61 -1.69
C SER A 116 3.63 -21.76 -0.23
N GLN A 117 2.42 -21.37 0.11
CA GLN A 117 1.91 -21.37 1.47
C GLN A 117 0.55 -22.04 1.56
N ILE A 118 0.34 -22.76 2.65
CA ILE A 118 -0.97 -23.18 3.11
C ILE A 118 -1.42 -22.13 4.14
N PRO A 119 -2.50 -21.37 3.88
CA PRO A 119 -2.98 -20.34 4.81
C PRO A 119 -3.17 -20.89 6.23
N GLY A 120 -2.57 -20.21 7.20
CA GLY A 120 -2.65 -20.59 8.62
C GLY A 120 -1.78 -21.78 9.04
N GLN A 121 -1.00 -22.40 8.15
CA GLN A 121 -0.13 -23.54 8.49
C GLN A 121 1.33 -23.32 8.13
N THR A 122 1.64 -22.67 7.00
CA THR A 122 3.03 -22.44 6.60
C THR A 122 3.71 -21.43 7.52
N ASP A 123 4.74 -21.86 8.23
CA ASP A 123 5.60 -21.02 9.05
C ASP A 123 6.79 -20.50 8.22
N ILE A 124 6.67 -19.27 7.74
CA ILE A 124 7.70 -18.63 6.90
C ILE A 124 8.96 -18.33 7.71
N TRP A 125 8.85 -18.12 9.02
CA TRP A 125 10.02 -17.91 9.87
C TRP A 125 10.85 -19.19 9.94
N GLN A 126 10.22 -20.35 10.10
CA GLN A 126 10.94 -21.63 10.07
C GLN A 126 11.56 -21.91 8.70
N LEU A 127 10.87 -21.59 7.60
CA LEU A 127 11.44 -21.68 6.25
C LEU A 127 12.67 -20.80 6.09
N TYR A 128 12.63 -19.56 6.59
CA TYR A 128 13.79 -18.66 6.59
C TYR A 128 14.95 -19.25 7.40
N ARG A 129 14.68 -19.78 8.60
CA ARG A 129 15.71 -20.39 9.46
C ARG A 129 16.37 -21.63 8.85
N GLN A 130 15.70 -22.29 7.90
CA GLN A 130 16.18 -23.48 7.20
C GLN A 130 16.78 -23.15 5.83
N THR A 131 16.68 -21.91 5.36
CA THR A 131 17.20 -21.54 4.03
C THR A 131 18.71 -21.65 4.01
N THR A 132 19.24 -22.19 2.90
CA THR A 132 20.67 -22.14 2.58
C THR A 132 20.99 -21.02 1.59
N GLN A 133 20.00 -20.20 1.23
CA GLN A 133 20.24 -19.05 0.36
C GLN A 133 21.12 -18.03 1.08
N GLU A 134 22.16 -17.59 0.39
CA GLU A 134 23.00 -16.50 0.88
C GLU A 134 22.13 -15.23 1.05
N PRO A 135 22.22 -14.56 2.20
CA PRO A 135 21.41 -13.40 2.46
C PRO A 135 21.83 -12.24 1.55
N ALA A 136 20.86 -11.55 0.97
CA ALA A 136 21.13 -10.32 0.23
C ALA A 136 21.83 -9.30 1.14
N GLU A 137 22.98 -8.81 0.70
CA GLU A 137 23.77 -7.81 1.41
C GLU A 137 23.12 -6.41 1.32
N GLY A 138 23.54 -5.49 2.19
CA GLY A 138 23.01 -4.13 2.26
C GLY A 138 22.25 -3.85 3.55
N ARG A 139 22.81 -2.96 4.36
CA ARG A 139 22.31 -2.61 5.71
C ARG A 139 21.28 -1.47 5.69
N ALA A 140 21.24 -0.66 4.64
CA ALA A 140 20.37 0.51 4.54
C ALA A 140 20.51 1.41 5.79
N GLY A 141 19.42 1.75 6.49
CA GLY A 141 19.42 2.54 7.73
C GLY A 141 19.72 1.74 9.01
N ILE A 142 20.56 0.72 8.95
CA ILE A 142 21.00 -0.06 10.13
C ILE A 142 22.43 0.35 10.52
N GLY A 143 22.59 0.99 11.68
CA GLY A 143 23.89 1.43 12.18
C GLY A 143 23.84 2.45 13.31
N THR A 144 24.92 3.20 13.47
CA THR A 144 25.01 4.34 14.38
C THR A 144 24.13 5.51 13.93
N PRO A 145 23.79 6.48 14.81
CA PRO A 145 23.05 7.68 14.41
C PRO A 145 23.65 8.40 13.20
N ASP A 146 24.97 8.46 13.09
CA ASP A 146 25.65 9.12 11.97
C ASP A 146 25.53 8.33 10.67
N GLN A 147 25.62 6.99 10.73
CA GLN A 147 25.39 6.13 9.56
C GLN A 147 23.93 6.15 9.09
N VAL A 148 22.97 6.17 10.03
CA VAL A 148 21.55 6.32 9.70
C VAL A 148 21.30 7.69 9.05
N ARG A 149 21.92 8.75 9.58
CA ARG A 149 21.85 10.09 8.99
C ARG A 149 22.39 10.09 7.56
N GLU A 150 23.58 9.57 7.34
CA GLU A 150 24.21 9.52 6.01
C GLU A 150 23.30 8.79 5.01
N HIS A 151 22.72 7.66 5.42
CA HIS A 151 21.77 6.93 4.59
C HIS A 151 20.53 7.75 4.23
N LEU A 152 19.96 8.48 5.18
CA LEU A 152 18.81 9.36 4.95
C LEU A 152 19.16 10.58 4.09
N GLU A 153 20.36 11.15 4.25
CA GLU A 153 20.86 12.26 3.43
C GLU A 153 21.03 11.84 1.96
N VAL A 154 21.47 10.61 1.73
CA VAL A 154 21.54 10.02 0.38
C VAL A 154 20.14 9.94 -0.25
N MET A 155 19.13 9.49 0.49
CA MET A 155 17.75 9.42 -0.01
C MET A 155 17.14 10.82 -0.21
N GLU A 156 17.39 11.76 0.70
CA GLU A 156 16.98 13.17 0.57
C GLU A 156 17.62 13.80 -0.69
N ALA A 157 18.91 13.55 -0.93
CA ALA A 157 19.63 14.05 -2.10
C ALA A 157 19.12 13.42 -3.41
N ALA A 158 18.63 12.18 -3.36
CA ALA A 158 17.93 11.54 -4.47
C ALA A 158 16.53 12.11 -4.72
N GLY A 159 15.99 12.93 -3.80
CA GLY A 159 14.67 13.55 -3.90
C GLY A 159 13.53 12.69 -3.34
N VAL A 160 13.84 11.70 -2.50
CA VAL A 160 12.82 10.91 -1.80
C VAL A 160 12.11 11.80 -0.77
N ASP A 161 10.78 11.82 -0.78
CA ASP A 161 10.01 12.68 0.14
C ASP A 161 9.85 12.05 1.52
N GLN A 162 9.69 10.73 1.57
CA GLN A 162 9.38 10.01 2.80
C GLN A 162 10.16 8.70 2.86
N VAL A 163 10.63 8.37 4.05
CA VAL A 163 11.28 7.09 4.30
C VAL A 163 10.44 6.31 5.29
N VAL A 164 10.12 5.07 4.92
CA VAL A 164 9.34 4.15 5.76
C VAL A 164 10.29 3.10 6.31
N PHE A 165 10.37 2.99 7.64
CA PHE A 165 11.30 2.07 8.29
C PHE A 165 10.70 0.67 8.48
N ILE A 166 11.46 -0.34 8.09
CA ILE A 166 11.24 -1.73 8.49
C ILE A 166 12.03 -1.99 9.75
N GLN A 167 11.31 -2.16 10.85
CA GLN A 167 11.91 -2.41 12.16
C GLN A 167 11.27 -3.59 12.89
N GLN A 168 9.97 -3.80 12.74
CA GLN A 168 9.27 -4.95 13.29
C GLN A 168 9.28 -6.11 12.27
N ALA A 169 10.44 -6.72 12.07
CA ALA A 169 10.61 -7.87 11.20
C ALA A 169 11.33 -9.00 11.94
N GLY A 170 10.83 -10.24 11.78
CA GLY A 170 11.42 -11.41 12.42
C GLY A 170 11.25 -11.38 13.94
N ALA A 171 12.34 -11.65 14.65
CA ALA A 171 12.36 -11.78 16.11
C ALA A 171 12.90 -10.54 16.85
N ASN A 172 12.87 -9.36 16.22
CA ASN A 172 13.31 -8.11 16.86
C ASN A 172 12.52 -7.84 18.14
N LEU A 173 13.24 -7.55 19.23
CA LEU A 173 12.63 -7.32 20.54
C LEU A 173 11.93 -5.95 20.59
N HIS A 174 10.80 -5.88 21.29
CA HIS A 174 10.05 -4.63 21.44
C HIS A 174 10.89 -3.51 22.08
N GLU A 175 11.66 -3.84 23.12
CA GLU A 175 12.52 -2.89 23.82
C GLU A 175 13.61 -2.31 22.91
N ASP A 176 14.25 -3.16 22.10
CA ASP A 176 15.28 -2.75 21.13
C ASP A 176 14.68 -1.84 20.03
N ILE A 177 13.43 -2.11 19.63
CA ILE A 177 12.69 -1.28 18.67
C ILE A 177 12.46 0.13 19.24
N CYS A 178 11.92 0.19 20.46
CA CYS A 178 11.66 1.46 21.15
C CYS A 178 12.94 2.25 21.38
N GLU A 179 14.00 1.61 21.88
CA GLU A 179 15.31 2.25 22.12
C GLU A 179 15.86 2.88 20.84
N SER A 180 15.82 2.15 19.71
CA SER A 180 16.28 2.66 18.42
C SER A 180 15.46 3.86 17.93
N LEU A 181 14.12 3.83 18.11
CA LEU A 181 13.24 4.94 17.72
C LEU A 181 13.47 6.18 18.59
N GLU A 182 13.66 6.01 19.89
CA GLU A 182 13.99 7.11 20.80
C GLU A 182 15.34 7.74 20.46
N LEU A 183 16.36 6.91 20.19
CA LEU A 183 17.68 7.39 19.79
C LEU A 183 17.61 8.15 18.46
N PHE A 184 16.91 7.59 17.46
CA PHE A 184 16.68 8.25 16.17
C PHE A 184 15.94 9.58 16.34
N ALA A 185 14.86 9.62 17.11
CA ALA A 185 14.07 10.81 17.35
C ALA A 185 14.89 11.92 18.04
N LYS A 186 15.83 11.54 18.92
CA LYS A 186 16.69 12.47 19.65
C LYS A 186 17.89 12.95 18.84
N ARG A 187 18.53 12.07 18.07
CA ARG A 187 19.85 12.31 17.48
C ARG A 187 19.82 12.59 15.99
N VAL A 188 18.83 12.10 15.25
CA VAL A 188 18.83 12.14 13.78
C VAL A 188 17.65 12.95 13.23
N LEU A 189 16.42 12.64 13.67
CA LEU A 189 15.19 13.28 13.19
C LEU A 189 15.18 14.82 13.25
N PRO A 190 15.75 15.50 14.28
CA PRO A 190 15.69 16.96 14.38
C PRO A 190 16.31 17.67 13.17
N ASP A 191 17.38 17.12 12.59
CA ASP A 191 18.10 17.75 11.49
C ASP A 191 17.28 17.76 10.19
N PHE A 192 16.52 16.69 9.94
CA PHE A 192 15.60 16.61 8.81
C PHE A 192 14.37 17.48 9.03
N LYS A 193 13.79 17.47 10.24
CA LYS A 193 12.68 18.37 10.60
C LYS A 193 13.02 19.85 10.46
N ALA A 194 14.26 20.23 10.77
CA ALA A 194 14.71 21.62 10.66
C ALA A 194 14.65 22.17 9.22
N ARG A 195 14.73 21.30 8.21
CA ARG A 195 14.75 21.69 6.78
C ARG A 195 13.55 21.20 5.97
N ASP A 196 12.73 20.32 6.53
CA ASP A 196 11.53 19.74 5.89
C ASP A 196 10.60 20.79 5.27
N ALA A 197 10.25 21.84 6.04
CA ALA A 197 9.35 22.88 5.54
C ALA A 197 9.89 23.60 4.28
N ALA A 198 11.19 23.86 4.23
CA ALA A 198 11.82 24.48 3.06
C ALA A 198 11.88 23.52 1.86
N GLN A 199 12.08 22.22 2.12
CA GLN A 199 12.05 21.18 1.09
C GLN A 199 10.66 21.07 0.46
N VAL A 200 9.62 21.00 1.29
CA VAL A 200 8.21 20.97 0.86
C VAL A 200 7.87 22.20 0.04
N GLU A 201 8.20 23.41 0.53
CA GLU A 201 7.92 24.65 -0.20
C GLU A 201 8.62 24.68 -1.58
N ARG A 202 9.86 24.23 -1.66
CA ARG A 202 10.61 24.16 -2.92
C ARG A 202 9.95 23.19 -3.91
N LYS A 203 9.54 22.03 -3.44
CA LYS A 203 8.83 21.04 -4.26
C LYS A 203 7.48 21.57 -4.73
N ASP A 204 6.69 22.15 -3.83
CA ASP A 204 5.38 22.71 -4.16
C ASP A 204 5.49 23.82 -5.21
N LYS A 205 6.51 24.70 -5.10
CA LYS A 205 6.79 25.72 -6.12
C LYS A 205 7.17 25.11 -7.47
N ARG A 206 8.03 24.08 -7.48
CA ARG A 206 8.41 23.37 -8.71
C ARG A 206 7.20 22.75 -9.40
N LEU A 207 6.34 22.09 -8.63
CA LEU A 207 5.22 21.31 -9.16
C LEU A 207 3.94 22.14 -9.37
N ALA A 208 3.92 23.44 -9.05
CA ALA A 208 2.71 24.24 -9.04
C ALA A 208 1.95 24.21 -10.37
N GLU A 209 2.65 24.41 -11.49
CA GLU A 209 2.06 24.38 -12.83
C GLU A 209 1.58 22.99 -13.23
N ALA A 210 2.36 21.95 -12.91
CA ALA A 210 1.99 20.55 -13.17
C ALA A 210 0.73 20.14 -12.38
N ILE A 211 0.66 20.53 -11.10
CA ILE A 211 -0.51 20.29 -10.25
C ILE A 211 -1.72 21.03 -10.82
N GLU A 212 -1.59 22.31 -11.20
CA GLU A 212 -2.69 23.06 -11.79
C GLU A 212 -3.19 22.42 -13.10
N SER A 213 -2.27 21.93 -13.94
CA SER A 213 -2.60 21.21 -15.17
C SER A 213 -3.34 19.90 -14.87
N ALA A 214 -2.81 19.09 -13.96
CA ALA A 214 -3.41 17.82 -13.57
C ALA A 214 -4.80 18.01 -12.95
N GLU A 215 -4.98 19.02 -12.11
CA GLU A 215 -6.27 19.36 -11.49
C GLU A 215 -7.36 19.71 -12.53
N LYS A 216 -6.99 20.23 -13.72
CA LYS A 216 -7.93 20.46 -14.84
C LYS A 216 -8.32 19.17 -15.57
N GLN A 217 -7.48 18.13 -15.49
CA GLN A 217 -7.70 16.82 -16.12
C GLN A 217 -8.44 15.82 -15.23
N LYS A 218 -8.86 16.23 -14.03
CA LYS A 218 -9.53 15.33 -13.09
C LYS A 218 -10.79 14.70 -13.72
N PRO A 219 -11.07 13.42 -13.42
CA PRO A 219 -12.24 12.76 -13.97
C PRO A 219 -13.51 13.50 -13.56
N ALA A 220 -14.37 13.80 -14.53
CA ALA A 220 -15.65 14.42 -14.25
C ALA A 220 -16.48 13.47 -13.38
N LEU A 221 -16.96 13.97 -12.24
CA LEU A 221 -17.95 13.26 -11.46
C LEU A 221 -19.24 13.23 -12.26
N VAL A 222 -19.66 12.05 -12.73
CA VAL A 222 -20.90 11.90 -13.48
C VAL A 222 -22.07 12.17 -12.53
N PRO A 223 -22.81 13.29 -12.71
CA PRO A 223 -24.00 13.51 -11.91
C PRO A 223 -25.04 12.45 -12.30
N LEU A 224 -25.69 11.86 -11.31
CA LEU A 224 -26.83 10.99 -11.56
C LEU A 224 -28.00 11.88 -11.97
N SER A 225 -28.46 11.76 -13.22
CA SER A 225 -29.67 12.45 -13.70
C SER A 225 -30.91 11.99 -12.92
N GLU A 226 -30.94 10.73 -12.50
CA GLU A 226 -31.95 10.14 -11.62
C GLU A 226 -31.27 9.24 -10.58
N ILE A 227 -31.54 9.47 -9.29
CA ILE A 227 -31.05 8.63 -8.20
C ILE A 227 -32.13 7.56 -7.92
N PRO A 228 -31.86 6.27 -8.15
CA PRO A 228 -32.86 5.23 -7.93
C PRO A 228 -33.21 5.12 -6.46
N VAL A 229 -34.49 4.92 -6.16
CA VAL A 229 -34.94 4.57 -4.80
C VAL A 229 -34.36 3.20 -4.43
N VAL A 230 -33.69 3.14 -3.29
CA VAL A 230 -33.20 1.88 -2.72
C VAL A 230 -34.15 1.46 -1.61
N ASP A 231 -34.98 0.47 -1.91
CA ASP A 231 -35.94 -0.06 -0.95
C ASP A 231 -35.24 -0.75 0.22
N ALA A 232 -35.76 -0.55 1.44
CA ALA A 232 -35.40 -1.38 2.57
C ALA A 232 -35.82 -2.83 2.31
N TYR A 233 -35.11 -3.79 2.93
CA TYR A 233 -35.33 -5.22 2.69
C TYR A 233 -36.82 -5.65 2.74
N PRO A 234 -37.66 -5.22 3.71
CA PRO A 234 -39.07 -5.60 3.73
C PRO A 234 -39.89 -5.06 2.54
N VAL A 235 -39.55 -3.86 2.04
CA VAL A 235 -40.22 -3.24 0.89
C VAL A 235 -39.79 -3.92 -0.40
N LEU A 236 -38.49 -4.19 -0.54
CA LEU A 236 -37.94 -4.93 -1.67
C LEU A 236 -38.57 -6.33 -1.76
N LYS A 237 -38.66 -7.04 -0.63
CA LYS A 237 -39.29 -8.37 -0.54
C LYS A 237 -40.74 -8.33 -1.02
N ARG A 238 -41.56 -7.39 -0.51
CA ARG A 238 -42.96 -7.25 -0.93
C ARG A 238 -43.09 -7.00 -2.43
N LYS A 239 -42.30 -6.08 -2.99
CA LYS A 239 -42.33 -5.78 -4.44
C LYS A 239 -41.92 -6.99 -5.29
N LEU A 240 -41.02 -7.83 -4.80
CA LEU A 240 -40.64 -9.07 -5.48
C LEU A 240 -41.78 -10.10 -5.41
N GLU A 241 -42.43 -10.26 -4.25
CA GLU A 241 -43.58 -11.15 -4.07
C GLU A 241 -44.76 -10.73 -4.97
N GLU A 242 -45.12 -9.44 -4.99
CA GLU A 242 -46.17 -8.88 -5.86
C GLU A 242 -45.85 -9.06 -7.35
N LYS A 243 -44.57 -8.97 -7.75
CA LYS A 243 -44.13 -9.24 -9.13
C LYS A 243 -44.22 -10.70 -9.52
N VAL A 244 -43.96 -11.61 -8.59
CA VAL A 244 -44.08 -13.06 -8.80
C VAL A 244 -45.56 -13.45 -8.91
N GLU A 245 -46.44 -12.87 -8.10
CA GLU A 245 -47.90 -13.08 -8.20
C GLU A 245 -48.50 -12.53 -9.51
N ALA A 246 -47.89 -11.50 -10.09
CA ALA A 246 -48.33 -10.89 -11.35
C ALA A 246 -47.76 -11.58 -12.62
N ALA A 247 -46.80 -12.51 -12.48
CA ALA A 247 -46.23 -13.26 -13.59
C ALA A 247 -46.88 -14.66 -13.67
N GLU A 248 -47.18 -15.16 -14.88
CA GLU A 248 -47.56 -16.57 -15.02
C GLU A 248 -46.42 -17.47 -14.51
N PRO A 249 -46.71 -18.59 -13.85
CA PRO A 249 -45.68 -19.43 -13.25
C PRO A 249 -44.78 -20.01 -14.33
N THR A 250 -43.59 -19.43 -14.48
CA THR A 250 -42.51 -20.05 -15.26
C THR A 250 -41.77 -21.05 -14.38
N GLU A 251 -41.56 -22.26 -14.90
CA GLU A 251 -40.76 -23.29 -14.25
C GLU A 251 -39.39 -22.72 -13.82
N MET A 252 -39.00 -23.04 -12.59
CA MET A 252 -37.73 -22.61 -12.02
C MET A 252 -36.59 -23.26 -12.80
N SER A 253 -35.63 -22.47 -13.27
CA SER A 253 -34.46 -23.04 -13.96
C SER A 253 -33.68 -23.99 -13.04
N ASP A 254 -33.08 -25.04 -13.59
CA ASP A 254 -32.24 -26.02 -12.87
C ASP A 254 -31.17 -25.37 -11.96
N ASP A 255 -30.62 -24.23 -12.35
CA ASP A 255 -29.62 -23.50 -11.55
C ASP A 255 -30.24 -22.81 -10.33
N GLY A 256 -31.50 -22.39 -10.42
CA GLY A 256 -32.30 -21.87 -9.31
C GLY A 256 -32.65 -22.95 -8.29
N GLU A 257 -32.97 -24.17 -8.75
CA GLU A 257 -33.16 -25.34 -7.89
C GLU A 257 -31.87 -25.72 -7.15
N LYS A 258 -30.73 -25.77 -7.86
CA LYS A 258 -29.42 -26.03 -7.24
C LYS A 258 -29.04 -24.96 -6.21
N PHE A 259 -29.34 -23.70 -6.50
CA PHE A 259 -29.08 -22.62 -5.55
C PHE A 259 -29.92 -22.80 -4.28
N LEU A 260 -31.23 -23.04 -4.38
CA LEU A 260 -32.10 -23.30 -3.22
C LEU A 260 -31.64 -24.51 -2.39
N LEU A 261 -31.25 -25.61 -3.04
CA LEU A 261 -30.65 -26.78 -2.36
C LEU A 261 -29.36 -26.43 -1.60
N SER A 262 -28.60 -25.43 -2.03
CA SER A 262 -27.36 -25.01 -1.37
C SER A 262 -27.60 -24.11 -0.14
N ILE A 263 -28.65 -23.28 -0.15
CA ILE A 263 -28.99 -22.37 0.97
C ILE A 263 -29.91 -23.01 2.01
N GLU A 264 -30.74 -24.00 1.64
CA GLU A 264 -31.56 -24.76 2.59
C GLU A 264 -30.80 -25.89 3.29
N GLY A 265 -29.47 -25.96 3.10
CA GLY A 265 -28.61 -26.94 3.76
C GLY A 265 -28.84 -28.35 3.23
N GLY A 266 -28.66 -28.51 1.90
CA GLY A 266 -28.76 -29.72 1.08
C GLY A 266 -28.92 -31.05 1.83
N LYS A 267 -29.89 -31.87 1.40
CA LYS A 267 -30.22 -33.19 1.97
C LYS A 267 -28.95 -33.90 2.48
N ARG A 268 -28.78 -33.99 3.81
CA ARG A 268 -27.84 -34.92 4.42
C ARG A 268 -28.27 -36.32 4.01
N THR A 269 -27.68 -36.85 2.94
CA THR A 269 -27.72 -38.28 2.66
C THR A 269 -26.88 -38.94 3.74
N GLY A 270 -27.54 -39.36 4.81
CA GLY A 270 -26.96 -40.25 5.80
C GLY A 270 -26.83 -41.62 5.16
N GLU A 271 -25.66 -41.93 4.62
CA GLU A 271 -25.19 -43.28 4.36
C GLU A 271 -23.66 -43.25 4.39
N ASN A 272 -23.13 -43.45 5.59
CA ASN A 272 -21.84 -44.09 5.88
C ASN A 272 -21.88 -44.44 7.36
N ALA A 273 -22.47 -45.60 7.64
CA ALA A 273 -22.18 -46.41 8.81
C ALA A 273 -21.11 -47.43 8.42
#